data_AF-A0A832I9R5-F1
#
_entry.id   AF-A0A832I9R5-F1
#
_cell.length_a   1.000
_cell.length_b   1.000
_cell.length_c   1.000
_cell.angle_alpha   90.00
_cell.angle_beta   90.00
_cell.angle_gamma   90.00
#
_symmetry.space_group_name_H-M   'P 1'
#
loop_
_entity.id
_entity.type
_entity.pdbx_description
1 polymer ?
#
loop_
_entity_poly.entity_id
_entity_poly.type
_entity_poly.pdbx_seq_one_letter_code
_entity_poly.pdbx_strand_id
1 'polypeptide(L)' 'MAHLPKFKFPERLKSRKFWLAVVSALVVFGNKAFDWNLDEKEVLTIVGSLLSFVLVEGAADAVRASK' A
#
# COMPACT_ATOMS: atom_id res chain seq x y z
N MET A 1 -23.17 30.34 13.69
CA MET A 1 -22.16 29.27 13.86
C MET A 1 -22.07 28.50 12.55
N ALA A 2 -21.00 28.69 11.78
CA ALA A 2 -20.84 28.07 10.46
C ALA A 2 -20.65 26.55 10.61
N HIS A 3 -21.58 25.76 10.08
CA HIS A 3 -21.52 24.31 10.08
C HIS A 3 -20.60 23.88 8.92
N LEU A 4 -19.29 23.85 9.17
CA LEU A 4 -18.32 23.36 8.18
C LEU A 4 -18.63 21.90 7.86
N PRO A 5 -18.65 21.49 6.58
CA PRO A 5 -18.85 20.10 6.20
C PRO A 5 -17.72 19.26 6.80
N LYS A 6 -18.08 18.30 7.67
CA LYS A 6 -17.13 17.31 8.18
C LYS A 6 -16.69 16.44 7.00
N PHE A 7 -15.55 16.77 6.39
CA PHE A 7 -14.89 15.94 5.40
C PHE A 7 -14.54 14.60 6.05
N LYS A 8 -15.41 13.59 5.89
CA LYS A 8 -15.14 12.22 6.32
C LYS A 8 -14.20 11.60 5.29
N PHE A 9 -12.89 11.72 5.54
CA PHE A 9 -11.93 10.87 4.83
C PHE A 9 -12.31 9.41 5.05
N PRO A 10 -12.46 8.59 3.99
CA PRO A 10 -12.72 7.18 4.14
C PRO A 10 -11.65 6.54 5.02
N GLU A 11 -12.02 5.90 6.13
CA GLU A 11 -11.08 5.25 7.04
C GLU A 11 -10.18 4.23 6.32
N ARG A 12 -10.69 3.65 5.23
CA ARG A 12 -9.95 2.75 4.34
C ARG A 12 -8.71 3.40 3.71
N LEU A 13 -8.73 4.71 3.44
CA LEU A 13 -7.56 5.45 2.93
C LEU A 13 -6.50 5.74 4.01
N LYS A 14 -6.83 5.54 5.29
CA LYS A 14 -5.86 5.58 6.40
C LYS A 14 -5.27 4.21 6.71
N SER A 15 -5.70 3.15 6.00
CA SER A 15 -5.20 1.79 6.23
C SER A 15 -3.72 1.69 5.89
N ARG A 16 -2.93 1.13 6.81
CA ARG A 16 -1.50 0.82 6.59
C ARG A 16 -1.29 -0.07 5.36
N LYS A 17 -2.20 -1.03 5.12
CA LYS A 17 -2.14 -1.97 3.98
C LYS A 17 -2.31 -1.23 2.64
N PHE A 18 -3.19 -0.24 2.63
CA PHE A 18 -3.40 0.62 1.46
C PHE A 18 -2.14 1.43 1.15
N TRP A 19 -1.56 2.10 2.14
CA TRP A 19 -0.33 2.87 1.94
C TRP A 19 0.88 2.01 1.57
N LEU A 20 1.00 0.79 2.12
CA LEU A 20 2.06 -0.13 1.71
C LEU A 20 1.92 -0.58 0.25
N ALA A 21 0.70 -0.83 -0.22
CA ALA A 21 0.45 -1.13 -1.63
C ALA A 21 0.78 0.08 -2.52
N VAL A 22 0.39 1.30 -2.12
CA VAL A 22 0.73 2.54 -2.83
C VAL A 22 2.24 2.75 -2.89
N VAL A 23 2.96 2.60 -1.77
CA VAL A 23 4.43 2.71 -1.72
C VAL A 23 5.08 1.65 -2.62
N SER A 24 4.58 0.42 -2.61
CA SER A 24 5.09 -0.65 -3.49
C SER A 24 4.97 -0.26 -4.97
N ALA A 25 3.82 0.28 -5.37
CA ALA A 25 3.61 0.77 -6.73
C ALA A 25 4.50 1.98 -7.06
N LEU A 26 4.71 2.89 -6.11
CA LEU A 26 5.61 4.03 -6.27
C LEU A 26 7.08 3.60 -6.41
N VAL A 27 7.52 2.52 -5.76
CA VAL A 27 8.89 2.01 -5.94
C VAL A 27 9.09 1.48 -7.35
N VAL A 28 8.14 0.68 -7.87
CA VAL A 28 8.23 0.14 -9.24
C VAL A 28 8.17 1.27 -10.27
N PHE A 29 7.19 2.16 -10.14
CA PHE A 29 7.01 3.25 -11.08
C PHE A 29 8.14 4.28 -10.97
N GLY A 30 8.57 4.59 -9.74
CA GLY A 30 9.67 5.50 -9.46
C GLY A 30 10.99 5.02 -10.04
N ASN A 31 11.30 3.73 -9.90
CA ASN A 31 12.50 3.15 -10.51
C ASN A 31 12.49 3.33 -12.04
N LYS A 32 11.33 3.12 -12.69
CA LYS A 32 11.20 3.27 -14.15
C LYS A 32 11.16 4.74 -14.61
N ALA A 33 10.58 5.64 -13.81
CA ALA A 33 10.36 7.04 -14.20
C ALA A 33 11.55 7.96 -13.91
N PHE A 34 12.32 7.65 -12.87
CA PHE A 34 13.45 8.46 -12.40
C PHE A 34 14.80 7.76 -12.57
N ASP A 35 14.81 6.59 -13.20
CA ASP A 35 15.99 5.79 -13.51
C ASP A 35 16.89 5.58 -12.29
N TRP A 36 16.31 5.09 -11.18
CA TRP A 36 17.01 4.89 -9.92
C TRP A 36 18.10 3.80 -9.98
N ASN A 37 18.31 3.19 -11.15
CA ASN A 37 19.34 2.20 -11.45
C ASN A 37 19.31 0.99 -10.49
N LEU A 38 18.11 0.65 -9.98
CA LEU A 38 17.90 -0.56 -9.21
C LEU A 38 17.73 -1.75 -10.16
N ASP A 39 18.47 -2.82 -9.88
CA ASP A 39 18.31 -4.08 -10.61
C ASP A 39 16.94 -4.68 -10.33
N GLU A 40 16.44 -5.52 -11.25
CA GLU A 40 15.13 -6.17 -11.13
C GLU A 40 15.03 -6.97 -9.82
N LYS A 41 16.13 -7.63 -9.41
CA LYS A 41 16.19 -8.36 -8.14
C LYS A 41 16.04 -7.46 -6.93
N GLU A 42 16.60 -6.25 -6.96
CA GLU A 42 16.52 -5.29 -5.84
C GLU A 42 15.10 -4.75 -5.72
N VAL A 43 14.48 -4.37 -6.84
CA VAL A 43 13.09 -3.92 -6.89
C VAL A 43 12.15 -5.01 -6.38
N LEU A 44 12.30 -6.24 -6.87
CA LEU A 44 11.48 -7.38 -6.42
C LEU A 44 11.72 -7.75 -4.97
N THR A 45 12.91 -7.54 -4.42
CA THR A 45 13.18 -7.78 -2.99
C THR A 45 12.42 -6.77 -2.12
N ILE A 46 12.45 -5.49 -2.49
CA ILE A 46 11.74 -4.43 -1.78
C ILE A 46 10.23 -4.63 -1.90
N VAL A 47 9.73 -4.73 -3.13
CA VAL A 47 8.30 -4.85 -3.44
C VAL A 47 7.74 -6.17 -2.94
N GLY A 48 8.48 -7.27 -3.09
CA GLY A 48 8.08 -8.60 -2.62
C GLY A 48 7.92 -8.65 -1.11
N SER A 49 8.80 -7.99 -0.36
CA SER A 49 8.68 -7.90 1.11
C SER A 49 7.44 -7.10 1.52
N LEU A 50 7.17 -5.97 0.85
CA LEU A 50 5.99 -5.14 1.11
C LEU A 50 4.68 -5.87 0.74
N LEU A 51 4.65 -6.53 -0.42
CA LEU A 51 3.48 -7.28 -0.88
C LEU A 51 3.21 -8.50 0.01
N SER A 52 4.24 -9.19 0.49
CA SER A 52 4.08 -10.32 1.42
C SER A 52 3.33 -9.90 2.67
N PHE A 53 3.67 -8.73 3.24
CA PHE A 53 2.93 -8.18 4.37
C PHE A 53 1.47 -7.88 4.02
N VAL A 54 1.22 -7.23 2.87
CA VAL A 54 -0.13 -6.89 2.42
C VAL A 54 -0.98 -8.15 2.20
N LEU A 55 -0.41 -9.20 1.62
CA LEU A 55 -1.09 -10.47 1.36
C LEU A 55 -1.43 -11.22 2.64
N VAL A 56 -0.49 -11.33 3.60
CA VAL A 56 -0.74 -12.01 4.87
C VAL A 56 -1.82 -11.30 5.68
N GLU A 57 -1.71 -9.98 5.79
CA GLU A 57 -2.70 -9.15 6.49
C GLU A 57 -4.06 -9.14 5.78
N GLY A 58 -4.06 -9.19 4.45
CA GLY A 58 -5.28 -9.28 3.65
C GLY A 58 -5.97 -10.65 3.81
N ALA A 59 -5.20 -11.74 3.83
CA ALA A 59 -5.70 -13.07 4.08
C ALA A 59 -6.27 -13.21 5.50
N ALA A 60 -5.57 -12.68 6.51
CA ALA A 60 -6.05 -12.66 7.89
C ALA A 60 -7.38 -11.89 8.04
N ASP A 61 -7.52 -10.76 7.35
CA ASP A 61 -8.77 -9.99 7.32
C ASP A 61 -9.90 -10.76 6.63
N ALA A 62 -9.64 -11.40 5.49
CA ALA A 62 -10.62 -12.22 4.79
C ALA A 62 -11.13 -13.37 5.68
N VAL A 63 -10.24 -14.04 6.41
CA VAL A 63 -10.60 -15.08 7.37
C VAL A 63 -11.45 -14.50 8.51
N ARG A 64 -11.06 -13.35 9.09
CA ARG A 64 -11.84 -12.69 10.16
C ARG A 64 -13.21 -12.23 9.69
N ALA A 65 -13.34 -11.76 8.45
CA ALA A 65 -14.61 -11.32 7.88
C ALA A 65 -15.54 -12.51 7.55
N SER A 66 -14.98 -13.70 7.34
CA SER A 66 -15.76 -14.93 7.09
C SER A 66 -16.28 -15.62 8.36
N LYS A 67 -15.86 -15.15 9.54
CA LYS A 67 -16.26 -15.66 10.86
C LYS A 67 -17.35 -14.79 11.47
#